data_AF-I6EJN1-F1
#
_entry.id   AF-I6EJN1-F1
#
_cell.length_a   1.000
_cell.length_b   1.000
_cell.length_c   1.000
_cell.angle_alpha   90.00
_cell.angle_beta   90.00
_cell.angle_gamma   90.00
#
_symmetry.space_group_name_H-M   'P 1'
#
loop_
_entity.id
_entity.type
_entity.pdbx_description
1 polymer ?
#
loop_
_entity_poly.entity_id
_entity_poly.type
_entity_poly.pdbx_seq_one_letter_code
_entity_poly.pdbx_strand_id
1 'polypeptide(L)'
;MQEAPFIGRTPVFLGDDLTDESGFAVVNRLGGMSVKIGTGATQASWRLAGVPDVWSRLEMITTALQQKRENNRSDDYESFSRSI
;
A
#
# COMPACT_ATOMS: atom_id res chain seq x y z
N MET A 1 -0.99 -15.76 -0.67
CA MET A 1 -1.95 -15.23 0.32
C MET A 1 -3.22 -16.06 0.29
N GLN A 2 -3.21 -17.23 0.91
CA GLN A 2 -4.36 -18.16 0.93
C GLN A 2 -4.94 -18.35 2.34
N GLU A 3 -4.38 -17.65 3.32
CA GLU A 3 -4.84 -17.69 4.71
C GLU A 3 -5.60 -16.41 5.04
N ALA A 4 -6.65 -16.52 5.84
CA ALA A 4 -7.31 -15.35 6.41
C ALA A 4 -6.32 -14.61 7.32
N PRO A 5 -6.30 -13.26 7.34
CA PRO A 5 -7.19 -12.30 6.66
C PRO A 5 -6.71 -11.86 5.27
N PHE A 6 -5.76 -12.56 4.66
CA PHE A 6 -5.05 -12.12 3.46
C PHE A 6 -5.64 -12.63 2.14
N ILE A 7 -6.61 -13.55 2.21
CA ILE A 7 -7.31 -14.09 1.03
C ILE A 7 -7.85 -12.95 0.16
N GLY A 8 -7.52 -12.99 -1.14
CA GLY A 8 -7.98 -12.00 -2.13
C GLY A 8 -7.29 -10.63 -2.06
N ARG A 9 -6.37 -10.39 -1.12
CA ARG A 9 -5.62 -9.13 -1.03
C ARG A 9 -4.39 -9.15 -1.93
N THR A 10 -4.03 -7.98 -2.43
CA THR A 10 -2.75 -7.76 -3.10
C THR A 10 -1.63 -7.69 -2.06
N PRO A 11 -0.59 -8.54 -2.13
CA PRO A 11 0.50 -8.48 -1.17
C PRO A 11 1.35 -7.23 -1.39
N VAL A 12 1.78 -6.59 -0.30
CA VAL A 12 2.71 -5.46 -0.31
C VAL A 12 3.83 -5.76 0.68
N PHE A 13 5.09 -5.56 0.29
CA PHE A 13 6.26 -5.84 1.10
C PHE A 13 7.32 -4.74 0.91
N LEU A 14 7.82 -4.19 2.01
CA LEU A 14 8.86 -3.16 2.06
C LEU A 14 10.05 -3.75 2.84
N GLY A 15 11.26 -3.61 2.32
CA GLY A 15 12.47 -4.16 2.95
C GLY A 15 13.74 -3.42 2.53
N ASP A 16 14.78 -3.46 3.36
CA ASP A 16 16.03 -2.71 3.19
C ASP A 16 17.28 -3.59 3.05
N ASP A 17 17.21 -4.89 3.36
CA ASP A 17 18.38 -5.77 3.41
C ASP A 17 18.37 -6.86 2.32
N LEU A 18 19.30 -7.82 2.44
CA LEU A 18 19.43 -8.96 1.52
C LEU A 18 18.39 -10.06 1.79
N THR A 19 17.95 -10.21 3.04
CA THR A 19 16.97 -11.23 3.43
C THR A 19 15.60 -10.93 2.83
N ASP A 20 15.28 -9.65 2.68
CA ASP A 20 14.06 -9.13 2.07
C ASP A 20 13.89 -9.53 0.59
N GLU A 21 14.99 -9.81 -0.13
CA GLU A 21 14.97 -10.19 -1.55
C GLU A 21 14.16 -11.47 -1.79
N SER A 22 14.18 -12.40 -0.83
CA SER A 22 13.34 -13.61 -0.90
C SER A 22 11.86 -13.28 -0.82
N GLY A 23 11.51 -12.29 0.02
CA GLY A 23 10.15 -11.76 0.13
C GLY A 23 9.71 -11.06 -1.16
N PHE A 24 10.57 -10.22 -1.74
CA PHE A 24 10.29 -9.55 -3.02
C PHE A 24 9.99 -10.55 -4.13
N ALA A 25 10.78 -11.62 -4.25
CA ALA A 25 10.57 -12.65 -5.27
C ALA A 25 9.19 -13.32 -5.16
N VAL A 26 8.72 -13.58 -3.94
CA VAL A 26 7.38 -14.12 -3.69
C VAL A 26 6.30 -13.11 -4.06
N VAL A 27 6.43 -11.86 -3.61
CA VAL A 27 5.45 -10.80 -3.88
C VAL A 27 5.33 -10.50 -5.37
N ASN A 28 6.46 -10.41 -6.09
CA ASN A 28 6.49 -10.22 -7.54
C ASN A 28 5.77 -11.37 -8.27
N ARG A 29 6.01 -12.63 -7.87
CA ARG A 29 5.33 -13.80 -8.45
C ARG A 29 3.82 -13.77 -8.23
N LEU A 30 3.37 -13.20 -7.12
CA LEU A 30 1.96 -13.04 -6.79
C LEU A 30 1.34 -11.78 -7.41
N GLY A 31 2.07 -11.03 -8.24
CA GLY A 31 1.60 -9.79 -8.86
C GLY A 31 1.36 -8.65 -7.85
N GLY A 32 2.02 -8.70 -6.70
CA GLY A 32 1.91 -7.70 -5.64
C GLY A 32 2.92 -6.56 -5.76
N MET A 33 3.09 -5.84 -4.64
CA MET A 33 3.99 -4.69 -4.56
C MET A 33 5.23 -4.91 -3.68
N SER A 34 6.43 -4.98 -4.27
CA SER A 34 7.70 -5.12 -3.54
C SER A 34 8.52 -3.82 -3.60
N VAL A 35 8.94 -3.26 -2.46
CA VAL A 35 9.63 -1.97 -2.40
C VAL A 35 10.96 -2.11 -1.65
N LYS A 36 12.07 -1.77 -2.32
CA LYS A 36 13.38 -1.67 -1.69
C LYS A 36 13.54 -0.32 -0.99
N ILE A 37 14.07 -0.32 0.22
CA ILE A 37 14.47 0.88 0.95
C ILE A 37 15.99 1.03 0.84
N GLY A 38 16.46 2.25 0.53
CA GLY A 38 17.88 2.51 0.40
C GLY A 38 18.45 2.15 -0.98
N THR A 39 19.76 1.95 -1.05
CA THR A 39 20.51 1.68 -2.29
C THR A 39 20.73 0.16 -2.48
N GLY A 40 21.59 -0.22 -3.43
CA GLY A 40 21.95 -1.62 -3.70
C GLY A 40 21.06 -2.31 -4.74
N ALA A 41 21.57 -3.37 -5.37
CA ALA A 41 20.81 -4.18 -6.31
C ALA A 41 19.61 -4.83 -5.60
N THR A 42 18.50 -5.00 -6.33
CA THR A 42 17.27 -5.57 -5.77
C THR A 42 16.40 -6.17 -6.88
N GLN A 43 15.59 -7.15 -6.51
CA GLN A 43 14.47 -7.67 -7.31
C GLN A 43 13.17 -6.89 -7.07
N ALA A 44 13.16 -5.94 -6.13
CA ALA A 44 11.98 -5.11 -5.88
C ALA A 44 11.58 -4.26 -7.10
N SER A 45 10.29 -4.26 -7.41
CA SER A 45 9.71 -3.47 -8.51
C SER A 45 9.67 -1.96 -8.25
N TRP A 46 9.72 -1.51 -6.99
CA TRP A 46 9.81 -0.08 -6.63
C TRP A 46 10.92 0.17 -5.61
N ARG A 47 11.27 1.45 -5.42
CA ARG A 47 12.29 1.87 -4.46
C ARG A 47 11.91 3.18 -3.76
N LEU A 48 12.27 3.27 -2.48
CA LEU A 48 12.31 4.51 -1.70
C LEU A 48 13.74 4.77 -1.24
N ALA A 49 14.16 6.03 -1.14
CA ALA A 49 15.56 6.37 -0.90
C ALA A 49 15.97 6.09 0.56
N GLY A 50 15.03 6.15 1.51
CA GLY A 50 15.28 5.76 2.88
C GLY A 50 14.04 5.69 3.74
N VAL A 51 14.24 5.44 5.04
CA VAL A 51 13.19 5.36 6.05
C VAL A 51 12.29 6.61 6.11
N PRO A 52 12.80 7.86 5.97
CA PRO A 52 11.94 9.05 5.97
C PRO A 52 10.86 9.01 4.87
N ASP A 53 11.20 8.50 3.68
CA ASP A 53 10.25 8.41 2.57
C ASP A 53 9.16 7.36 2.85
N VAL A 54 9.48 6.31 3.60
CA VAL A 54 8.50 5.32 4.06
C VAL A 54 7.46 6.00 4.94
N TRP A 55 7.90 6.81 5.91
CA TRP A 55 7.01 7.55 6.79
C TRP A 55 6.12 8.52 6.01
N SER A 56 6.70 9.35 5.14
CA SER A 56 5.92 10.26 4.30
C SER A 56 4.91 9.51 3.42
N ARG A 57 5.28 8.32 2.91
CA ARG A 57 4.37 7.51 2.10
C ARG A 57 3.20 6.96 2.91
N LEU A 58 3.45 6.43 4.11
CA LEU A 58 2.41 5.91 5.00
C LEU A 58 1.47 7.02 5.47
N GLU A 59 2.00 8.21 5.76
CA GLU A 59 1.22 9.38 6.12
C GLU A 59 0.29 9.78 4.97
N MET A 60 0.82 9.95 3.75
CA MET A 60 0.02 10.27 2.56
C MET A 60 -1.09 9.25 2.31
N ILE A 61 -0.79 7.95 2.45
CA ILE A 61 -1.80 6.89 2.28
C ILE A 61 -2.90 7.03 3.34
N THR A 62 -2.53 7.26 4.60
CA THR A 62 -3.48 7.40 5.70
C THR A 62 -4.38 8.61 5.53
N THR A 63 -3.82 9.78 5.19
CA THR A 63 -4.57 11.01 4.93
C THR A 63 -5.54 10.82 3.76
N ALA A 64 -5.09 10.22 2.65
CA ALA A 64 -5.96 9.96 1.50
C ALA A 64 -7.12 9.00 1.84
N LEU A 65 -6.87 8.00 2.69
CA LEU A 65 -7.91 7.09 3.17
C LEU A 65 -8.93 7.78 4.08
N GLN A 66 -8.48 8.69 4.95
CA GLN A 66 -9.37 9.48 5.81
C GLN A 66 -10.28 10.39 4.97
N GLN A 67 -9.71 11.14 4.02
CA GLN A 67 -10.47 12.00 3.11
C GLN A 67 -11.50 11.21 2.30
N LYS A 68 -11.13 10.03 1.77
CA LYS A 68 -12.10 9.16 1.07
C LYS A 68 -13.25 8.73 1.97
N ARG A 69 -12.99 8.41 3.25
CA ARG A 69 -14.04 8.04 4.21
C ARG A 69 -14.97 9.20 4.52
N GLU A 70 -14.45 10.42 4.62
CA GLU A 70 -15.24 11.63 4.88
C GLU A 70 -16.08 12.05 3.66
N ASN A 71 -15.50 11.98 2.46
CA ASN A 71 -16.21 12.28 1.22
C ASN A 71 -17.38 11.31 1.00
N ASN A 72 -17.14 10.01 1.17
CA ASN A 72 -18.20 9.00 1.03
C ASN A 72 -19.35 9.21 2.02
N ARG A 73 -19.09 9.76 3.22
CA ARG A 73 -20.14 10.06 4.22
C ARG A 73 -20.96 11.28 3.83
N SER A 74 -20.41 12.19 3.04
CA SER A 74 -21.09 13.42 2.61
C SER A 74 -22.04 13.14 1.43
N ASP A 75 -21.67 12.24 0.53
CA ASP A 75 -22.50 11.82 -0.61
C ASP A 75 -23.81 11.13 -0.19
N ASP A 76 -23.80 10.45 0.97
CA ASP A 76 -24.99 9.77 1.52
C ASP A 76 -26.07 10.76 2.00
N TYR A 77 -25.72 12.00 2.38
CA TYR A 77 -26.69 13.00 2.85
C TYR A 77 -27.30 13.85 1.71
N GLU A 78 -26.57 14.04 0.60
CA GLU A 78 -27.08 14.76 -0.58
C GLU A 78 -28.12 13.97 -1.39
N SER A 79 -28.10 12.64 -1.29
CA SER A 79 -29.03 11.76 -2.02
C SER A 79 -30.48 11.81 -1.49
N PHE A 80 -30.69 12.20 -0.23
CA PHE A 80 -32.03 12.33 0.36
C PHE A 80 -32.67 13.71 0.15
N SER A 81 -31.92 14.71 -0.29
CA SER A 81 -32.41 16.10 -0.41
C SER A 81 -32.91 16.47 -1.82
N ARG A 82 -32.84 15.56 -2.80
CA ARG A 82 -33.27 15.81 -4.20
C ARG A 82 -34.65 15.24 -4.56
N SER A 83 -35.46 14.89 -3.56
CA SER A 83 -36.84 14.41 -3.77
C SER A 83 -37.84 15.26 -2.97
N ILE A 84 -38.00 16.53 -3.34
CA ILE A 84 -39.18 17.35 -3.01
C ILE A 84 -39.59 18.12 -4.26
#